data_AF-Q1K2X7-F1
#
_entry.id   AF-Q1K2X7-F1
#
_cell.length_a   1.000
_cell.length_b   1.000
_cell.length_c   1.000
_cell.angle_alpha   90.00
_cell.angle_beta   90.00
_cell.angle_gamma   90.00
#
_symmetry.space_group_name_H-M   'P 1'
#
loop_
_entity.id
_entity.type
_entity.pdbx_description
1 polymer ?
#
loop_
_entity_poly.entity_id
_entity_poly.type
_entity_poly.pdbx_seq_one_letter_code
_entity_poly.pdbx_strand_id
1 'polypeptide(L)'
;MSELKRIRELVERLPSDTSSDVISELVGLYLSAGLLDAALDAVKQWSANNPESDDGRVLAARVYLENALYDEVRSTLQQLDASSSAWRSGLLVEIDLEIRLGNFHLAEQKCADWRHSYGSGEELKRLEEMLDQQDADEEFDEPIVVTPTMADLYFRQGLVEKALLLYLKLLEQEPENALYQNRVKQIRGEQHGAEDAKNSLTPDNQRQQLSRWLLSIQRRRTHV
;
A
#
# COMPACT_ATOMS: atom_id res chain seq x y z
N MET A 1 -24.56 -21.88 -18.74
CA MET A 1 -24.24 -22.37 -20.11
C MET A 1 -23.56 -21.33 -21.00
N SER A 2 -23.76 -20.01 -20.78
CA SER A 2 -23.12 -18.97 -21.61
C SER A 2 -21.59 -18.86 -21.42
N GLU A 3 -21.12 -18.89 -20.17
CA GLU A 3 -19.70 -18.67 -19.83
C GLU A 3 -18.77 -19.79 -20.33
N LEU A 4 -19.17 -21.05 -20.21
CA LEU A 4 -18.38 -22.19 -20.73
C LEU A 4 -18.21 -22.14 -22.25
N LYS A 5 -19.22 -21.62 -22.97
CA LYS A 5 -19.12 -21.41 -24.41
C LYS A 5 -18.13 -20.28 -24.71
N ARG A 6 -18.17 -19.21 -23.92
CA ARG A 6 -17.26 -18.06 -24.05
C ARG A 6 -15.81 -18.43 -23.75
N ILE A 7 -15.54 -19.16 -22.66
CA ILE A 7 -14.20 -19.66 -22.30
C ILE A 7 -13.63 -20.49 -23.45
N ARG A 8 -14.43 -21.39 -24.04
CA ARG A 8 -13.97 -22.21 -25.19
C ARG A 8 -13.58 -21.36 -26.39
N GLU A 9 -14.40 -20.38 -26.75
CA GLU A 9 -14.11 -19.44 -27.84
C GLU A 9 -12.81 -18.66 -27.59
N LEU A 10 -12.60 -18.17 -26.37
CA LEU A 10 -11.38 -17.43 -26.01
C LEU A 10 -10.14 -18.33 -26.06
N VAL A 11 -10.24 -19.57 -25.55
CA VAL A 11 -9.14 -20.55 -25.60
C VAL A 11 -8.76 -20.91 -27.04
N GLU A 12 -9.73 -21.03 -27.95
CA GLU A 12 -9.45 -21.28 -29.38
C GLU A 12 -8.75 -20.11 -30.07
N ARG A 13 -9.03 -18.88 -29.63
CA ARG A 13 -8.45 -17.64 -30.18
C ARG A 13 -7.10 -17.28 -29.57
N LEU A 14 -6.82 -17.74 -28.35
CA LEU A 14 -5.62 -17.41 -27.58
C LEU A 14 -4.28 -17.63 -28.33
N PRO A 15 -4.08 -18.72 -29.10
CA PRO A 15 -2.80 -18.94 -29.80
C PRO A 15 -2.52 -17.94 -30.92
N SER A 16 -3.57 -17.30 -31.44
CA SER A 16 -3.48 -16.30 -32.51
C SER A 16 -3.55 -14.87 -31.99
N ASP A 17 -3.72 -14.69 -30.67
CA ASP A 17 -3.82 -13.36 -30.08
C ASP A 17 -2.44 -12.82 -29.70
N THR A 18 -2.03 -11.78 -30.41
CA THR A 18 -0.87 -10.95 -30.06
C THR A 18 -1.26 -9.77 -29.18
N SER A 19 -2.56 -9.49 -29.03
CA SER A 19 -3.08 -8.54 -28.05
C SER A 19 -3.12 -9.20 -26.68
N SER A 20 -3.19 -8.39 -25.62
CA SER A 20 -3.48 -8.86 -24.26
C SER A 20 -4.99 -8.95 -23.98
N ASP A 21 -5.85 -8.58 -24.94
CA ASP A 21 -7.30 -8.50 -24.74
C ASP A 21 -7.95 -9.87 -24.49
N VAL A 22 -7.66 -10.88 -25.33
CA VAL A 22 -8.32 -12.20 -25.20
C VAL A 22 -7.85 -12.89 -23.93
N ILE A 23 -6.56 -12.80 -23.61
CA ILE A 23 -6.02 -13.38 -22.38
C ILE A 23 -6.55 -12.66 -21.14
N SER A 24 -6.70 -11.33 -21.17
CA SER A 24 -7.25 -10.56 -20.05
C SER A 24 -8.69 -10.96 -19.75
N GLU A 25 -9.52 -11.08 -20.79
CA GLU A 25 -10.90 -11.55 -20.64
C GLU A 25 -10.96 -12.99 -20.09
N LEU A 26 -10.12 -13.88 -20.62
CA LEU A 26 -10.07 -15.28 -20.18
C LEU A 26 -9.63 -15.40 -18.71
N VAL A 27 -8.60 -14.68 -18.30
CA VAL A 27 -8.14 -14.63 -16.90
C VAL A 27 -9.24 -14.08 -16.00
N GLY A 28 -9.92 -13.01 -16.40
CA GLY A 28 -11.05 -12.46 -15.66
C GLY A 28 -12.15 -13.49 -15.39
N LEU A 29 -12.49 -14.31 -16.39
CA LEU A 29 -13.48 -15.39 -16.26
C LEU A 29 -12.99 -16.54 -15.36
N TYR A 30 -11.70 -16.89 -15.42
CA TYR A 30 -11.16 -17.91 -14.52
C TYR A 30 -11.10 -17.43 -13.07
N LEU A 31 -10.73 -16.17 -12.84
CA LEU A 31 -10.72 -15.57 -11.51
C LEU A 31 -12.13 -15.49 -10.91
N SER A 32 -13.13 -15.06 -11.68
CA SER A 32 -14.52 -15.01 -11.20
C SER A 32 -15.09 -16.40 -10.89
N ALA A 33 -14.57 -17.44 -11.54
CA ALA A 33 -14.92 -18.84 -11.26
C ALA A 33 -14.06 -19.48 -10.15
N GLY A 34 -13.07 -18.77 -9.58
CA GLY A 34 -12.15 -19.29 -8.57
C GLY A 34 -11.13 -20.31 -9.11
N LEU A 35 -10.95 -20.38 -10.43
CA LEU A 35 -10.07 -21.33 -11.11
C LEU A 35 -8.65 -20.75 -11.27
N LEU A 36 -7.96 -20.56 -10.14
CA LEU A 36 -6.66 -19.88 -10.08
C LEU A 36 -5.57 -20.62 -10.89
N ASP A 37 -5.51 -21.95 -10.80
CA ASP A 37 -4.53 -22.75 -11.54
C ASP A 37 -4.72 -22.62 -13.06
N ALA A 38 -5.97 -22.68 -13.52
CA ALA A 38 -6.29 -22.52 -14.93
C ALA A 38 -5.96 -21.11 -15.44
N ALA A 39 -6.15 -20.08 -14.61
CA ALA A 39 -5.75 -18.72 -14.92
C ALA A 39 -4.23 -18.60 -15.07
N LEU A 40 -3.46 -19.14 -14.13
CA LEU A 40 -1.99 -19.13 -14.22
C LEU A 40 -1.47 -19.89 -15.44
N ASP A 41 -2.03 -21.06 -15.73
CA ASP A 41 -1.61 -21.84 -16.89
C ASP A 41 -1.92 -21.15 -18.21
N ALA A 42 -3.08 -20.50 -18.32
CA ALA A 42 -3.42 -19.68 -19.48
C ALA A 42 -2.45 -18.51 -19.67
N VAL A 43 -2.12 -17.80 -18.59
CA VAL A 43 -1.15 -16.69 -18.63
C VAL A 43 0.24 -17.20 -19.04
N LYS A 44 0.72 -18.30 -18.45
CA LYS A 44 2.02 -18.89 -18.81
C LYS A 44 2.09 -19.28 -20.29
N GLN A 45 1.05 -19.92 -20.81
CA GLN A 45 0.98 -20.30 -22.23
C GLN A 45 1.00 -19.07 -23.14
N TRP A 46 0.23 -18.04 -22.80
CA TRP A 46 0.19 -16.81 -23.59
C TRP A 46 1.52 -16.05 -23.52
N SER A 47 2.15 -15.95 -22.35
CA SER A 47 3.47 -15.32 -22.17
C SER A 47 4.59 -16.06 -22.89
N ALA A 48 4.52 -17.38 -22.99
CA ALA A 48 5.48 -18.15 -23.79
C ALA A 48 5.45 -17.78 -25.28
N ASN A 49 4.28 -17.39 -25.79
CA ASN A 49 4.10 -16.92 -27.16
C ASN A 49 4.34 -15.41 -27.32
N ASN A 50 4.30 -14.64 -26.22
CA ASN A 50 4.45 -13.18 -26.20
C ASN A 50 5.51 -12.73 -25.17
N PRO A 51 6.79 -13.15 -25.31
CA PRO A 51 7.81 -12.96 -24.27
C PRO A 51 8.24 -11.49 -24.07
N GLU A 52 8.00 -10.62 -25.05
CA GLU A 52 8.33 -9.19 -24.95
C GLU A 52 7.23 -8.37 -24.25
N SER A 53 6.04 -8.93 -24.04
CA SER A 53 4.96 -8.22 -23.37
C SER A 53 4.99 -8.43 -21.86
N ASP A 54 4.96 -7.32 -21.12
CA ASP A 54 4.78 -7.32 -19.68
C ASP A 54 3.32 -7.56 -19.24
N ASP A 55 2.35 -7.56 -20.17
CA ASP A 55 0.94 -7.81 -19.85
C ASP A 55 0.77 -9.17 -19.18
N GLY A 56 1.53 -10.17 -19.61
CA GLY A 56 1.52 -11.49 -19.00
C GLY A 56 2.00 -11.47 -17.55
N ARG A 57 2.99 -10.64 -17.22
CA ARG A 57 3.46 -10.46 -15.83
C ARG A 57 2.40 -9.77 -14.99
N VAL A 58 1.75 -8.73 -15.52
CA VAL A 58 0.66 -8.04 -14.81
C VAL A 58 -0.52 -8.98 -14.55
N LEU A 59 -0.91 -9.78 -15.55
CA LEU A 59 -1.99 -10.76 -15.40
C LEU A 59 -1.62 -11.86 -14.39
N ALA A 60 -0.38 -12.35 -14.41
CA ALA A 60 0.11 -13.28 -13.39
C ALA A 60 0.06 -12.66 -11.99
N ALA A 61 0.49 -11.41 -11.85
CA ALA A 61 0.42 -10.67 -10.58
C ALA A 61 -1.03 -10.54 -10.08
N ARG A 62 -1.99 -10.26 -10.96
CA ARG A 62 -3.41 -10.24 -10.60
C ARG A 62 -3.91 -11.61 -10.10
N VAL A 63 -3.47 -12.70 -10.74
CA VAL A 63 -3.82 -14.05 -10.27
C VAL A 63 -3.18 -14.39 -8.93
N TYR A 64 -1.91 -14.03 -8.73
CA TYR A 64 -1.24 -14.19 -7.43
C TYR A 64 -1.93 -13.37 -6.33
N LEU A 65 -2.41 -12.17 -6.66
CA LEU A 65 -3.12 -11.31 -5.72
C LEU A 65 -4.42 -11.95 -5.24
N GLU A 66 -5.21 -12.55 -6.14
CA GLU A 66 -6.42 -13.29 -5.77
C GLU A 66 -6.12 -14.57 -4.99
N ASN A 67 -4.93 -15.15 -5.18
CA ASN A 67 -4.46 -16.30 -4.38
C ASN A 67 -3.78 -15.90 -3.07
N ALA A 68 -3.78 -14.61 -2.69
CA ALA A 68 -3.07 -14.07 -1.53
C ALA A 68 -1.56 -14.39 -1.47
N LEU A 69 -0.95 -14.60 -2.63
CA LEU A 69 0.49 -14.85 -2.81
C LEU A 69 1.24 -13.52 -2.97
N TYR A 70 1.27 -12.72 -1.90
CA TYR A 70 1.70 -11.32 -1.94
C TYR A 70 3.19 -11.11 -2.28
N ASP A 71 4.05 -12.06 -1.92
CA ASP A 71 5.47 -11.97 -2.23
C ASP A 71 5.73 -12.16 -3.73
N GLU A 72 5.01 -13.09 -4.34
CA GLU A 72 5.01 -13.34 -5.78
C GLU A 72 4.46 -12.14 -6.56
N VAL A 73 3.40 -11.49 -6.04
CA VAL A 73 2.90 -10.22 -6.61
C VAL A 73 4.02 -9.19 -6.65
N ARG A 74 4.65 -8.88 -5.50
CA ARG A 74 5.72 -7.89 -5.44
C ARG A 74 6.89 -8.21 -6.36
N SER A 75 7.34 -9.46 -6.33
CA SER A 75 8.47 -9.91 -7.16
C SER A 75 8.17 -9.74 -8.64
N THR A 76 6.94 -10.05 -9.06
CA THR A 76 6.49 -9.93 -10.45
C THR A 76 6.39 -8.47 -10.88
N LEU A 77 5.79 -7.60 -10.04
CA LEU A 77 5.63 -6.18 -10.34
C LEU A 77 6.98 -5.43 -10.40
N GLN A 78 7.96 -5.80 -9.58
CA GLN A 78 9.31 -5.22 -9.61
C GLN A 78 10.06 -5.48 -10.92
N GLN A 79 9.65 -6.50 -11.68
CA GLN A 79 10.25 -6.86 -12.98
C GLN A 79 9.57 -6.16 -14.16
N LEU A 80 8.57 -5.30 -13.93
CA LEU A 80 7.93 -4.54 -14.99
C LEU A 80 8.83 -3.39 -15.44
N ASP A 81 8.91 -3.16 -16.74
CA ASP A 81 9.58 -1.98 -17.29
C ASP A 81 8.64 -0.78 -17.20
N ALA A 82 9.10 0.33 -16.62
CA ALA A 82 8.34 1.58 -16.55
C ALA A 82 7.97 2.16 -17.93
N SER A 83 8.70 1.77 -18.98
CA SER A 83 8.43 2.14 -20.37
C SER A 83 7.33 1.29 -21.01
N SER A 84 6.95 0.18 -20.37
CA SER A 84 5.97 -0.76 -20.88
C SER A 84 4.55 -0.18 -20.87
N SER A 85 3.76 -0.53 -21.89
CA SER A 85 2.32 -0.21 -21.90
C SER A 85 1.58 -0.84 -20.71
N ALA A 86 2.07 -1.98 -20.21
CA ALA A 86 1.49 -2.72 -19.09
C ALA A 86 1.83 -2.09 -17.73
N TRP A 87 2.80 -1.18 -17.65
CA TRP A 87 3.25 -0.55 -16.40
C TRP A 87 2.09 0.05 -15.61
N ARG A 88 1.19 0.73 -16.32
CA ARG A 88 -0.01 1.33 -15.73
C ARG A 88 -0.87 0.28 -15.05
N SER A 89 -1.22 -0.77 -15.76
CA SER A 89 -2.01 -1.88 -15.20
C SER A 89 -1.30 -2.55 -14.01
N GLY A 90 0.05 -2.61 -14.03
CA GLY A 90 0.85 -3.09 -12.91
C GLY A 90 0.73 -2.25 -11.64
N LEU A 91 0.75 -0.92 -11.74
CA LEU A 91 0.57 -0.04 -10.57
C LEU A 91 -0.80 -0.19 -9.92
N LEU A 92 -1.87 -0.44 -10.70
CA LEU A 92 -3.19 -0.72 -10.14
C LEU A 92 -3.21 -2.01 -9.31
N VAL A 93 -2.51 -3.05 -9.78
CA VAL A 93 -2.31 -4.29 -9.00
C VAL A 93 -1.50 -4.00 -7.73
N GLU A 94 -0.53 -3.09 -7.80
CA GLU A 94 0.24 -2.67 -6.62
C GLU A 94 -0.63 -1.93 -5.59
N ILE A 95 -1.55 -1.07 -6.04
CA ILE A 95 -2.51 -0.39 -5.16
C ILE A 95 -3.42 -1.42 -4.47
N ASP A 96 -4.03 -2.35 -5.22
CA ASP A 96 -4.86 -3.43 -4.65
C ASP A 96 -4.06 -4.28 -3.64
N LEU A 97 -2.79 -4.58 -3.94
CA LEU A 97 -1.89 -5.23 -3.00
C LEU A 97 -1.76 -4.46 -1.68
N GLU A 98 -1.52 -3.15 -1.72
CA GLU A 98 -1.40 -2.35 -0.49
C GLU A 98 -2.70 -2.33 0.31
N ILE A 99 -3.86 -2.26 -0.37
CA ILE A 99 -5.18 -2.34 0.27
C ILE A 99 -5.31 -3.69 1.00
N ARG A 100 -5.02 -4.80 0.34
CA ARG A 100 -5.12 -6.15 0.94
C ARG A 100 -4.16 -6.38 2.11
N LEU A 101 -3.03 -5.69 2.11
CA LEU A 101 -2.07 -5.72 3.22
C LEU A 101 -2.45 -4.80 4.39
N GLY A 102 -3.48 -3.97 4.23
CA GLY A 102 -3.91 -2.98 5.22
C GLY A 102 -3.05 -1.72 5.25
N ASN A 103 -2.23 -1.47 4.22
CA ASN A 103 -1.38 -0.29 4.12
C ASN A 103 -2.16 0.89 3.53
N PHE A 104 -3.30 1.26 4.14
CA PHE A 104 -4.27 2.21 3.57
C PHE A 104 -3.68 3.57 3.23
N HIS A 105 -2.85 4.14 4.10
CA HIS A 105 -2.18 5.42 3.82
C HIS A 105 -1.29 5.36 2.57
N LEU A 106 -0.56 4.25 2.37
CA LEU A 106 0.28 4.08 1.18
C LEU A 106 -0.57 3.87 -0.08
N ALA A 107 -1.65 3.10 0.03
CA ALA A 107 -2.61 2.91 -1.04
C ALA A 107 -3.29 4.23 -1.45
N GLU A 108 -3.71 5.06 -0.49
CA GLU A 108 -4.30 6.38 -0.74
C GLU A 108 -3.32 7.31 -1.46
N GLN A 109 -2.07 7.36 -0.98
CA GLN A 109 -1.01 8.12 -1.64
C GLN A 109 -0.81 7.67 -3.10
N LYS A 110 -0.72 6.35 -3.33
CA LYS A 110 -0.57 5.79 -4.68
C LYS A 110 -1.79 6.08 -5.56
N CYS A 111 -3.01 6.03 -5.03
CA CYS A 111 -4.23 6.43 -5.74
C CYS A 111 -4.19 7.91 -6.14
N ALA A 112 -3.73 8.80 -5.25
CA ALA A 112 -3.58 10.21 -5.54
C ALA A 112 -2.54 10.49 -6.64
N ASP A 113 -1.38 9.84 -6.55
CA ASP A 113 -0.31 9.93 -7.56
C ASP A 113 -0.77 9.41 -8.93
N TRP A 114 -1.51 8.29 -8.93
CA TRP A 114 -2.14 7.74 -10.12
C TRP A 114 -3.12 8.73 -10.74
N ARG A 115 -4.03 9.29 -9.93
CA ARG A 115 -5.06 10.23 -10.38
C ARG A 115 -4.44 11.47 -11.01
N HIS A 116 -3.34 11.97 -10.47
CA HIS A 116 -2.61 13.10 -11.03
C HIS A 116 -1.97 12.75 -12.39
N SER A 117 -1.40 11.55 -12.51
CA SER A 117 -0.65 11.12 -13.70
C SER A 117 -1.53 10.65 -14.86
N TYR A 118 -2.62 9.94 -14.55
CA TYR A 118 -3.42 9.19 -15.53
C TYR A 118 -4.91 9.53 -15.50
N GLY A 119 -5.37 10.31 -14.52
CA GLY A 119 -6.77 10.64 -14.31
C GLY A 119 -7.53 9.58 -13.52
N SER A 120 -8.85 9.76 -13.42
CA SER A 120 -9.75 8.84 -12.72
C SER A 120 -10.38 7.85 -13.71
N GLY A 121 -9.95 6.59 -13.65
CA GLY A 121 -10.52 5.46 -14.39
C GLY A 121 -11.45 4.61 -13.53
N GLU A 122 -12.24 3.72 -14.15
CA GLU A 122 -13.15 2.82 -13.42
C GLU A 122 -12.42 1.90 -12.44
N GLU A 123 -11.27 1.35 -12.83
CA GLU A 123 -10.46 0.50 -11.94
C GLU A 123 -9.97 1.25 -10.71
N LEU A 124 -9.53 2.51 -10.87
CA LEU A 124 -9.11 3.33 -9.74
C LEU A 124 -10.27 3.63 -8.80
N LYS A 125 -11.45 3.99 -9.34
CA LYS A 125 -12.65 4.25 -8.52
C LYS A 125 -13.04 3.04 -7.70
N ARG A 126 -12.97 1.84 -8.28
CA ARG A 126 -13.22 0.59 -7.55
C ARG A 126 -12.25 0.40 -6.38
N LEU A 127 -10.97 0.74 -6.55
CA LEU A 127 -9.96 0.66 -5.49
C LEU A 127 -10.18 1.72 -4.41
N GLU A 128 -10.58 2.93 -4.80
CA GLU A 128 -10.99 4.00 -3.87
C GLU A 128 -12.21 3.58 -3.04
N GLU A 129 -13.22 2.98 -3.65
CA GLU A 129 -14.38 2.43 -2.94
C GLU A 129 -13.98 1.30 -1.96
N MET A 130 -13.00 0.46 -2.34
CA MET A 130 -12.45 -0.55 -1.43
C MET A 130 -11.73 0.08 -0.24
N LEU A 131 -10.99 1.17 -0.45
CA LEU A 131 -10.34 1.93 0.63
C LEU A 131 -11.38 2.53 1.58
N ASP A 132 -12.38 3.21 1.05
CA ASP A 132 -13.45 3.83 1.86
C ASP A 132 -14.19 2.77 2.70
N GLN A 133 -14.42 1.57 2.17
CA GLN A 133 -15.04 0.47 2.90
C GLN A 133 -14.14 -0.11 4.01
N GLN A 134 -12.82 -0.12 3.83
CA GLN A 134 -11.90 -0.65 4.84
C GLN A 134 -11.54 0.39 5.92
N ASP A 135 -11.55 1.68 5.59
CA ASP A 135 -11.51 2.75 6.59
C ASP A 135 -12.80 2.81 7.41
N ALA A 136 -13.96 2.44 6.83
CA ALA A 136 -15.23 2.33 7.57
C ALA A 136 -15.22 1.20 8.64
N ASP A 137 -14.46 0.12 8.43
CA ASP A 137 -14.26 -0.93 9.44
C ASP A 137 -13.22 -0.52 10.53
N GLU A 138 -12.39 0.51 10.27
CA GLU A 138 -11.61 1.22 11.30
C GLU A 138 -12.35 2.44 11.88
N GLU A 139 -13.52 2.81 11.35
CA GLU A 139 -14.39 3.82 11.90
C GLU A 139 -15.14 3.21 13.11
N PHE A 140 -14.65 3.56 14.30
CA PHE A 140 -15.19 3.17 15.61
C PHE A 140 -16.68 3.56 15.77
N ASP A 141 -17.61 2.78 15.19
CA ASP A 141 -19.06 2.97 15.36
C ASP A 141 -19.71 1.89 16.26
N GLU A 142 -18.90 1.00 16.85
CA GLU A 142 -19.29 0.36 18.11
C GLU A 142 -18.78 1.23 19.28
N PRO A 143 -19.57 1.39 20.37
CA PRO A 143 -19.12 2.08 21.58
C PRO A 143 -18.02 1.25 22.24
N ILE A 144 -16.81 1.36 21.72
CA ILE A 144 -15.63 0.72 22.27
C ILE A 144 -15.44 1.33 23.63
N VAL A 145 -15.46 0.47 24.65
CA VAL A 145 -15.07 0.85 26.01
C VAL A 145 -13.67 1.43 25.89
N VAL A 146 -13.59 2.76 25.95
CA VAL A 146 -12.32 3.47 25.87
C VAL A 146 -11.55 3.08 27.13
N THR A 147 -10.56 2.19 26.98
CA THR A 147 -9.76 1.72 28.10
C THR A 147 -8.36 2.34 28.07
N PRO A 148 -7.77 2.63 29.25
CA PRO A 148 -6.40 3.13 29.35
C PRO A 148 -5.38 2.20 28.68
N THR A 149 -5.61 0.90 28.76
CA THR A 149 -4.76 -0.13 28.15
C THR A 149 -4.70 0.00 26.62
N MET A 150 -5.81 0.36 25.98
CA MET A 150 -5.88 0.52 24.53
C MET A 150 -5.13 1.77 24.07
N ALA A 151 -5.29 2.89 24.79
CA ALA A 151 -4.54 4.12 24.52
C ALA A 151 -3.03 3.91 24.67
N ASP A 152 -2.62 3.20 25.73
CA ASP A 152 -1.22 2.83 25.97
C ASP A 152 -0.66 1.89 24.89
N LEU A 153 -1.48 0.97 24.38
CA LEU A 153 -1.07 0.02 23.34
C LEU A 153 -0.80 0.74 22.02
N TYR A 154 -1.71 1.62 21.58
CA TYR A 154 -1.48 2.44 20.38
C TYR A 154 -0.28 3.38 20.53
N PHE A 155 -0.09 3.97 21.71
CA PHE A 155 1.09 4.79 21.97
C PHE A 155 2.40 3.99 21.82
N ARG A 156 2.46 2.78 22.38
CA ARG A 156 3.66 1.91 22.28
C ARG A 156 3.94 1.41 20.87
N GLN A 157 2.90 1.26 20.05
CA GLN A 157 3.02 0.85 18.65
C GLN A 157 3.43 2.00 17.71
N GLY A 158 3.52 3.22 18.22
CA GLY A 158 3.83 4.40 17.40
C GLY A 158 2.63 4.99 16.65
N LEU A 159 1.41 4.51 16.91
CA LEU A 159 0.15 5.05 16.38
C LEU A 159 -0.28 6.27 17.19
N VAL A 160 0.56 7.31 17.16
CA VAL A 160 0.51 8.45 18.08
C VAL A 160 -0.80 9.25 17.94
N GLU A 161 -1.32 9.38 16.72
CA GLU A 161 -2.58 10.11 16.43
C GLU A 161 -3.80 9.38 17.00
N LYS A 162 -3.88 8.06 16.78
CA LYS A 162 -4.93 7.20 17.34
C LYS A 162 -4.86 7.17 18.87
N ALA A 163 -3.66 7.10 19.45
CA ALA A 163 -3.45 7.18 20.90
C ALA A 163 -3.90 8.52 21.50
N LEU A 164 -3.61 9.64 20.82
CA LEU A 164 -4.01 10.97 21.26
C LEU A 164 -5.52 11.11 21.35
N LEU A 165 -6.25 10.63 20.35
CA LEU A 165 -7.72 10.64 20.33
C LEU A 165 -8.30 9.89 21.53
N LEU A 166 -7.76 8.70 21.85
CA LEU A 166 -8.22 7.93 23.00
C LEU A 166 -7.89 8.61 24.34
N TYR A 167 -6.69 9.18 24.49
CA TYR A 167 -6.36 9.92 25.72
C TYR A 167 -7.22 11.17 25.91
N LEU A 168 -7.62 11.85 24.82
CA LEU A 168 -8.56 12.97 24.90
C LEU A 168 -9.96 12.48 25.35
N LYS A 169 -10.47 11.38 24.78
CA LYS A 169 -11.73 10.77 25.23
C LYS A 169 -11.68 10.30 26.70
N LEU A 170 -10.55 9.75 27.15
CA LEU A 170 -10.34 9.38 28.55
C LEU A 170 -10.30 10.60 29.48
N LEU A 171 -9.73 11.72 29.03
CA LEU A 171 -9.71 12.98 29.78
C LEU A 171 -11.09 13.66 29.85
N GLU A 172 -11.97 13.45 28.88
CA GLU A 172 -13.37 13.89 28.98
C GLU A 172 -14.10 13.20 30.15
N GLN A 173 -13.75 11.93 30.42
CA GLN A 173 -14.32 11.14 31.51
C GLN A 173 -13.59 11.38 32.84
N GLU A 174 -12.26 11.53 32.81
CA GLU A 174 -11.41 11.77 33.99
C GLU A 174 -10.50 13.00 33.78
N PRO A 175 -11.03 14.24 33.89
CA PRO A 175 -10.29 15.45 33.56
C PRO A 175 -9.06 15.69 34.43
N GLU A 176 -9.07 15.19 35.67
CA GLU A 176 -7.99 15.37 36.64
C GLU A 176 -6.91 14.27 36.57
N ASN A 177 -7.04 13.31 35.65
CA ASN A 177 -6.08 12.22 35.55
C ASN A 177 -4.74 12.70 34.98
N ALA A 178 -3.78 12.91 35.89
CA ALA A 178 -2.44 13.39 35.58
C ALA A 178 -1.69 12.48 34.59
N LEU A 179 -1.98 11.18 34.54
CA LEU A 179 -1.33 10.26 33.59
C LEU A 179 -1.72 10.60 32.15
N TYR A 180 -3.02 10.76 31.87
CA TYR A 180 -3.49 11.09 30.52
C TYR A 180 -3.06 12.50 30.10
N GLN A 181 -3.11 13.47 31.02
CA GLN A 181 -2.60 14.82 30.74
C GLN A 181 -1.12 14.81 30.36
N ASN A 182 -0.30 14.02 31.07
CA ASN A 182 1.11 13.89 30.77
C ASN A 182 1.36 13.18 29.44
N ARG A 183 0.56 12.16 29.09
CA ARG A 183 0.64 11.48 27.78
C ARG A 183 0.24 12.39 26.62
N VAL A 184 -0.84 13.16 26.76
CA VAL A 184 -1.23 14.16 25.75
C VAL A 184 -0.15 15.22 25.57
N LYS A 185 0.45 15.70 26.67
CA LYS A 185 1.57 16.65 26.61
C LYS A 185 2.81 16.04 25.95
N GLN A 186 3.12 14.79 26.26
CA GLN A 186 4.24 14.06 25.66
C GLN A 186 4.04 13.94 24.15
N ILE A 187 2.88 13.46 23.72
CA ILE A 187 2.52 13.29 22.30
C ILE A 187 2.62 14.63 21.56
N ARG A 188 2.01 15.70 22.11
CA ARG A 188 2.06 17.03 21.49
C ARG A 188 3.46 17.64 21.49
N GLY A 189 4.26 17.40 22.51
CA GLY A 189 5.65 17.84 22.59
C GLY A 189 6.56 17.12 21.59
N GLU A 190 6.34 15.82 21.37
CA GLU A 190 7.02 15.03 20.33
C GLU A 190 6.65 15.50 18.91
N GLN A 191 5.39 15.88 18.68
CA GLN A 191 4.96 16.45 17.41
C GLN A 191 5.60 17.82 17.13
N HIS A 192 5.69 18.69 18.13
CA HIS A 192 6.38 19.98 17.98
C HIS A 192 7.89 19.81 17.77
N GLY A 193 8.53 18.85 18.44
CA GLY A 193 9.94 18.51 18.21
C GLY A 193 10.21 17.91 16.81
N ALA A 194 9.26 17.16 16.25
CA ALA A 194 9.35 16.62 14.90
C ALA A 194 9.07 17.67 13.81
N GLU A 195 8.17 18.63 14.05
CA GLU A 195 7.94 19.78 13.17
C GLU A 195 9.11 20.77 13.22
N ASP A 196 9.67 21.07 14.39
CA ASP A 196 10.87 21.90 14.53
C ASP A 196 12.11 21.23 13.92
N ALA A 197 12.22 19.90 14.02
CA ALA A 197 13.26 19.13 13.34
C ALA A 197 13.11 19.16 11.81
N LYS A 198 11.87 19.04 11.29
CA LYS A 198 11.57 19.17 9.86
C LYS A 198 11.80 20.60 9.33
N ASN A 199 11.52 21.64 10.12
CA ASN A 199 11.80 23.03 9.76
C ASN A 199 13.28 23.42 9.88
N SER A 200 14.09 22.64 10.61
CA SER A 200 15.52 22.88 10.79
C SER A 200 16.43 22.24 9.72
N LEU A 201 15.85 21.55 8.72
CA LEU A 201 16.55 20.95 7.58
C LEU A 201 16.90 21.98 6.49
N THR A 202 17.46 23.12 6.88
CA THR A 202 18.21 23.93 5.92
C THR A 202 19.59 23.31 5.70
N PRO A 203 20.13 23.31 4.47
CA PRO A 203 21.45 22.73 4.14
C PRO A 203 22.58 23.22 5.05
N ASP A 204 22.45 24.43 5.61
CA ASP A 204 23.42 25.02 6.52
C ASP A 204 23.45 24.33 7.89
N ASN A 205 22.32 23.83 8.38
CA ASN A 205 22.27 23.17 9.69
C ASN A 205 22.89 21.76 9.64
N GLN A 206 22.71 21.04 8.52
CA GLN A 206 23.39 19.76 8.26
C GLN A 206 24.91 19.94 8.17
N ARG A 207 25.39 21.00 7.51
CA ARG A 207 26.82 21.32 7.46
C ARG A 207 27.40 21.63 8.84
N GLN A 208 26.66 22.33 9.69
CA GLN A 208 27.10 22.59 11.07
C GLN A 208 27.14 21.31 11.92
N GLN A 209 26.16 20.42 11.79
CA GLN A 209 26.16 19.14 12.51
C GLN A 209 27.32 18.24 12.07
N LEU A 210 27.57 18.13 10.77
CA LEU A 210 28.71 17.39 10.22
C LEU A 210 30.06 17.99 10.66
N SER A 211 30.16 19.32 10.67
CA SER A 211 31.37 20.00 11.14
C SER A 211 31.65 19.74 12.62
N ARG A 212 30.61 19.76 13.48
CA ARG A 212 30.75 19.43 14.91
C ARG A 212 31.12 17.97 15.12
N TRP A 213 30.53 17.06 14.34
CA TRP A 213 30.85 15.63 14.39
C TRP A 213 32.30 15.37 13.98
N LEU A 214 32.78 15.98 12.90
CA LEU A 214 34.19 15.88 12.46
C LEU A 214 35.18 16.41 13.51
N LEU A 215 34.88 17.55 14.15
CA LEU A 215 35.68 18.10 15.24
C LEU A 215 35.73 17.16 16.46
N SER A 216 34.62 16.49 16.76
CA SER A 216 34.55 15.52 17.87
C SER A 216 35.41 14.28 17.62
N ILE A 217 35.53 13.84 16.37
CA ILE A 217 36.37 12.70 15.97
C ILE A 217 37.85 13.10 15.97
N GLN A 218 38.17 14.29 15.45
CA GLN A 218 39.56 14.78 15.45
C GLN A 218 40.13 14.93 16.86
N ARG A 219 39.35 15.45 17.83
CA ARG A 219 39.79 15.53 19.24
C ARG A 219 40.10 14.16 19.86
N ARG A 220 39.33 13.13 19.50
CA ARG A 220 39.56 11.77 20.01
C ARG A 220 40.81 11.13 19.40
N ARG A 221 41.20 11.55 18.20
CA ARG A 221 42.38 11.06 17.50
C ARG A 221 43.68 11.75 17.91
N THR A 222 43.61 12.94 18.52
CA THR A 222 44.77 13.67 19.05
C THR A 222 45.07 13.39 20.52
N HIS A 223 44.28 12.54 21.18
CA HIS A 223 44.47 12.12 22.58
C HIS A 223 44.77 10.62 22.74
N VAL A 224 45.34 10.00 21.70
CA VAL A 224 46.05 8.71 21.73
C VAL A 224 47.46 8.96 21.20
#